data_AF-A0AAJ1XBT5-F1
#
_entry.id   AF-A0AAJ1XBT5-F1
#
_cell.length_a   1.000
_cell.length_b   1.000
_cell.length_c   1.000
_cell.angle_alpha   90.00
_cell.angle_beta   90.00
_cell.angle_gamma   90.00
#
_symmetry.space_group_name_H-M   'P 1'
#
loop_
_entity.id
_entity.type
_entity.pdbx_description
1 polymer ?
#
loop_
_entity_poly.entity_id
_entity_poly.type
_entity_poly.pdbx_seq_one_letter_code
_entity_poly.pdbx_strand_id
1 'polypeptide(L)' 'MTPLDKPLRRELEINGQPYTLTVDPEGLKLAEKGRRKGIALRWQDLVSGDAALATALQASLREH' A
#
# COMPACT_ATOMS: atom_id res chain seq x y z
N MET A 1 -21.78 8.38 -1.41
CA MET A 1 -20.47 7.75 -1.09
C MET A 1 -20.43 7.48 0.40
N THR A 2 -19.93 6.32 0.81
CA THR A 2 -19.72 6.02 2.23
C THR A 2 -18.32 6.45 2.62
N PRO A 3 -18.15 7.43 3.53
CA PRO A 3 -16.84 7.86 3.99
C PRO A 3 -16.07 6.71 4.64
N LEU A 4 -14.76 6.70 4.43
CA LEU A 4 -13.86 5.79 5.14
C LEU A 4 -13.41 6.47 6.42
N ASP A 5 -14.20 6.37 7.49
CA ASP A 5 -13.89 7.02 8.78
C ASP A 5 -13.01 6.15 9.68
N LYS A 6 -12.86 4.86 9.36
CA LYS A 6 -12.12 3.87 10.16
C LYS A 6 -11.29 2.97 9.26
N PRO A 7 -10.16 2.43 9.75
CA PRO A 7 -9.35 1.50 8.97
C PRO A 7 -10.14 0.28 8.51
N LEU A 8 -10.08 0.01 7.20
CA LEU A 8 -10.65 -1.15 6.55
C LEU A 8 -9.55 -2.17 6.26
N ARG A 9 -9.71 -3.40 6.76
CA ARG A 9 -8.74 -4.49 6.54
C ARG A 9 -9.29 -5.55 5.61
N ARG A 10 -8.51 -5.94 4.61
CA ARG A 10 -8.86 -6.97 3.62
C ARG A 10 -7.68 -7.92 3.41
N GLU A 11 -8.01 -9.19 3.22
CA GLU A 11 -7.05 -10.19 2.79
C GLU A 11 -6.99 -10.20 1.27
N LEU A 12 -5.77 -10.28 0.73
CA LEU A 12 -5.49 -10.37 -0.70
C LEU A 12 -4.52 -11.52 -0.94
N GLU A 13 -4.65 -12.17 -2.08
CA GLU A 13 -3.66 -13.13 -2.57
C GLU A 13 -2.89 -12.49 -3.73
N ILE A 14 -1.57 -12.40 -3.62
CA ILE A 14 -0.70 -11.82 -4.64
C ILE A 14 0.42 -12.83 -4.90
N ASN A 15 0.52 -13.33 -6.13
CA ASN A 15 1.50 -14.35 -6.52
C ASN A 15 1.49 -15.60 -5.61
N GLY A 16 0.31 -16.05 -5.19
CA GLY A 16 0.14 -17.21 -4.30
C GLY A 16 0.50 -16.97 -2.83
N GLN A 17 0.85 -15.73 -2.45
CA GLN A 17 1.16 -15.36 -1.07
C GLN A 17 0.03 -14.51 -0.47
N PRO A 18 -0.42 -14.78 0.76
CA PRO A 18 -1.46 -13.99 1.42
C PRO A 18 -0.91 -12.68 2.01
N TYR A 19 -1.62 -11.59 1.77
CA TYR A 19 -1.35 -10.25 2.27
C TYR A 19 -2.56 -9.70 3.01
N THR A 20 -2.30 -8.79 3.95
CA THR A 20 -3.30 -7.92 4.57
C THR A 20 -3.14 -6.52 3.99
N LEU A 21 -4.15 -6.05 3.27
CA LEU A 21 -4.33 -4.65 2.91
C LEU A 21 -5.09 -3.93 4.01
N THR A 22 -4.53 -2.84 4.51
CA THR A 22 -5.23 -1.87 5.37
C THR A 22 -5.40 -0.58 4.58
N VAL A 23 -6.61 -0.05 4.55
CA VAL A 23 -6.95 1.23 3.92
C VAL A 23 -7.55 2.12 4.99
N ASP A 24 -7.07 3.35 5.13
CA ASP A 24 -7.53 4.33 6.10
C ASP A 24 -7.63 5.74 5.46
N PRO A 25 -8.14 6.76 6.18
CA PRO A 25 -8.26 8.11 5.63
C PRO A 25 -6.94 8.72 5.14
N GLU A 26 -5.79 8.25 5.63
CA GLU A 26 -4.48 8.80 5.33
C GLU A 26 -3.78 8.08 4.16
N GLY A 27 -4.04 6.78 3.98
CA GLY A 27 -3.36 5.97 2.97
C GLY A 27 -3.74 4.49 2.94
N LEU A 28 -2.84 3.71 2.35
CA LEU A 28 -2.86 2.26 2.38
C LEU A 28 -1.58 1.68 2.97
N LYS A 29 -1.72 0.49 3.55
CA LYS A 29 -0.61 -0.36 3.97
C LYS A 29 -0.84 -1.79 3.50
N LEU A 30 0.14 -2.36 2.82
CA LEU A 30 0.15 -3.75 2.41
C LEU A 30 1.27 -4.50 3.14
N ALA A 31 0.92 -5.54 3.88
CA ALA A 31 1.88 -6.39 4.59
C ALA A 31 1.55 -7.86 4.36
N GLU A 32 2.56 -8.71 4.25
CA GLU A 32 2.35 -10.16 4.23
C GLU A 32 1.60 -10.59 5.50
N LYS A 33 0.70 -11.57 5.35
CA LYS A 33 -0.09 -12.07 6.47
C LYS A 33 0.83 -12.60 7.58
N GLY A 34 0.60 -12.15 8.82
CA GLY A 34 1.44 -12.49 9.98
C GLY A 34 2.73 -11.67 10.11
N ARG A 35 3.02 -10.75 9.18
CA ARG A 35 4.18 -9.85 9.25
C ARG A 35 3.76 -8.44 9.67
N ARG A 36 4.62 -7.78 10.46
CA ARG A 36 4.42 -6.36 10.85
C ARG A 36 5.03 -5.38 9.85
N LYS A 37 6.08 -5.81 9.13
CA LYS A 37 6.74 -5.04 8.07
C LYS A 37 5.91 -5.14 6.80
N GLY A 38 5.71 -4.00 6.13
CA GLY A 38 4.93 -3.86 4.91
C GLY A 38 5.18 -2.51 4.27
N ILE A 39 4.66 -2.31 3.07
CA ILE A 39 4.77 -1.06 2.31
C ILE A 39 3.56 -0.19 2.66
N ALA A 40 3.79 1.11 2.89
CA ALA A 40 2.74 2.08 3.12
C ALA A 40 2.83 3.20 2.08
N LEU A 41 1.68 3.69 1.63
CA LEU A 41 1.55 4.77 0.65
C LEU A 41 0.43 5.73 1.10
N ARG A 42 0.72 7.03 1.21
CA ARG A 42 -0.29 8.04 1.58
C ARG A 42 -1.07 8.48 0.36
N TRP A 43 -2.31 8.93 0.55
CA TRP A 43 -3.12 9.47 -0.57
C TRP A 43 -2.52 10.72 -1.18
N GLN A 44 -1.95 11.60 -0.35
CA GLN A 44 -1.29 12.81 -0.84
C GLN A 44 -0.12 12.46 -1.77
N ASP A 45 0.65 11.43 -1.43
CA ASP A 45 1.78 10.94 -2.22
C ASP A 45 1.28 10.34 -3.56
N LEU A 46 0.13 9.65 -3.54
CA LEU A 46 -0.51 9.07 -4.72
C LEU A 46 -1.11 10.13 -5.66
N VAL A 47 -1.78 11.15 -5.11
CA VAL A 47 -2.51 12.18 -5.87
C VAL A 47 -1.57 13.31 -6.36
N SER A 48 -0.50 13.61 -5.63
CA SER A 48 0.47 14.65 -6.02
C SER A 48 1.36 14.23 -7.21
N GLY A 49 1.28 12.98 -7.67
CA GLY A 49 2.04 12.48 -8.83
C GLY A 49 3.53 12.19 -8.57
N ASP A 50 4.15 12.82 -7.58
CA ASP A 50 5.59 12.67 -7.30
C ASP A 50 5.97 11.31 -6.70
N ALA A 51 5.10 10.67 -5.91
CA ALA A 51 5.48 9.42 -5.23
C ALA A 51 5.21 8.16 -6.07
N ALA A 52 4.30 8.21 -7.04
CA ALA A 52 4.11 7.09 -7.97
C ALA A 52 5.35 6.90 -8.85
N LEU A 53 5.93 8.00 -9.34
CA LEU A 53 7.15 7.97 -10.14
C LEU A 53 8.37 7.63 -9.27
N ALA A 54 8.53 8.25 -8.09
CA ALA A 54 9.67 7.98 -7.22
C ALA A 54 9.67 6.56 -6.64
N THR A 55 8.50 5.99 -6.32
CA THR A 55 8.39 4.61 -5.81
C THR A 55 8.59 3.59 -6.93
N ALA A 56 8.01 3.81 -8.11
CA ALA A 56 8.26 2.96 -9.27
C ALA A 56 9.74 2.99 -9.68
N LEU A 57 10.36 4.18 -9.69
CA LEU A 57 11.79 4.34 -9.99
C LEU A 57 12.68 3.67 -8.93
N GLN A 58 12.41 3.85 -7.64
CA GLN A 58 13.15 3.18 -6.56
C GLN A 58 12.99 1.65 -6.60
N ALA A 59 11.82 1.14 -7.02
CA ALA A 59 11.62 -0.28 -7.21
C ALA A 59 12.45 -0.81 -8.39
N SER A 60 12.40 -0.17 -9.57
CA SER A 60 13.18 -0.58 -10.74
C SER A 60 14.69 -0.51 -10.53
N LEU A 61 15.18 0.44 -9.72
CA LEU A 61 16.61 0.56 -9.39
C LEU A 61 17.10 -0.47 -8.36
N ARG A 62 16.20 -1.18 -7.67
CA ARG A 62 16.55 -2.27 -6.74
C ARG A 62 16.53 -3.65 -7.38
N GLU A 63 15.99 -3.77 -8.60
CA GLU A 63 15.87 -5.03 -9.35
C GLU A 63 17.02 -5.27 -10.36
N HIS A 64 18.02 -4.38 -10.39
CA HIS A 64 19.27 -4.48 -11.16
C HIS A 64 20.49 -4.39 -10.24
#